data_AF-A0A2B8AN87-F1
#
_entry.id   AF-A0A2B8AN87-F1
#
_cell.length_a   1.000
_cell.length_b   1.000
_cell.length_c   1.000
_cell.angle_alpha   90.00
_cell.angle_beta   90.00
_cell.angle_gamma   90.00
#
_symmetry.space_group_name_H-M   'P 1'
#
loop_
_entity.id
_entity.type
_entity.pdbx_description
1 polymer ?
#
loop_
_entity_poly.entity_id
_entity_poly.type
_entity_poly.pdbx_seq_one_letter_code
_entity_poly.pdbx_strand_id
1 'polypeptide(L)'
;MGWVGSLCESAATLENLRSDSAKELKQIRNPDEDVPSVELLAVGYLSRTPDTVEAVDRDLKELDRSGVPAADRLLAAWQKKLEAVLPELVDVSPADGMADAEGSAAGVDKLVQSLTPPDPDLPALTKKDPRLAAAHKQAKQCAPDWKPREPGAPGENTGSPAPEATGPLPKAADGKNTAACSDGVCEILVTSTADITANGMNVHVTVSEESVTFQTAGTVMQLGGAGGEAGFGDELKAVVVAHNEDGAVLKFSRP
;
A
#
# COMPACT_ATOMS: atom_id res chain seq x y z
N MET A 1 1.53 10.88 -23.53
CA MET A 1 1.75 11.72 -22.34
C MET A 1 3.16 11.38 -21.89
N GLY A 2 4.13 12.27 -21.72
CA GLY A 2 4.08 13.66 -21.31
C GLY A 2 5.03 13.76 -20.12
N TRP A 3 6.32 13.46 -20.32
CA TRP A 3 7.37 13.28 -19.29
C TRP A 3 7.20 14.14 -18.04
N VAL A 4 6.87 15.43 -18.23
CA VAL A 4 6.62 16.40 -17.16
C VAL A 4 5.42 16.01 -16.28
N GLY A 5 4.32 15.55 -16.87
CA GLY A 5 3.16 15.06 -16.15
C GLY A 5 3.44 13.83 -15.30
N SER A 6 4.15 12.83 -15.83
CA SER A 6 4.55 11.66 -15.03
C SER A 6 5.49 12.05 -13.88
N LEU A 7 6.43 12.96 -14.13
CA LEU A 7 7.29 13.48 -13.06
C LEU A 7 6.48 14.24 -11.98
N CYS A 8 5.49 15.03 -12.37
CA CYS A 8 4.59 15.71 -11.43
C CYS A 8 3.76 14.72 -10.62
N GLU A 9 3.27 13.66 -11.25
CA GLU A 9 2.52 12.58 -10.60
C GLU A 9 3.36 11.85 -9.53
N SER A 10 4.58 11.43 -9.88
CA SER A 10 5.51 10.84 -8.92
C SER A 10 5.87 11.82 -7.79
N ALA A 11 6.13 13.09 -8.11
CA ALA A 11 6.48 14.10 -7.10
C ALA A 11 5.33 14.39 -6.14
N ALA A 12 4.09 14.47 -6.63
CA ALA A 12 2.89 14.65 -5.83
C ALA A 12 2.59 13.42 -4.97
N THR A 13 2.82 12.21 -5.50
CA THR A 13 2.69 10.96 -4.73
C THR A 13 3.65 10.95 -3.53
N LEU A 14 4.92 11.33 -3.73
CA LEU A 14 5.87 11.46 -2.63
C LEU A 14 5.52 12.59 -1.66
N GLU A 15 4.96 13.70 -2.15
CA GLU A 15 4.48 14.77 -1.27
C GLU A 15 3.32 14.35 -0.37
N ASN A 16 2.33 13.65 -0.93
CA ASN A 16 1.23 13.09 -0.17
C ASN A 16 1.73 12.05 0.83
N LEU A 17 2.60 11.13 0.39
CA LEU A 17 3.21 10.14 1.28
C LEU A 17 3.92 10.80 2.47
N ARG A 18 4.70 11.87 2.26
CA ARG A 18 5.30 12.64 3.36
C ARG A 18 4.26 13.24 4.30
N SER A 19 3.17 13.79 3.75
CA SER A 19 2.10 14.36 4.56
C SER A 19 1.39 13.30 5.40
N ASP A 20 1.09 12.15 4.80
CA ASP A 20 0.34 11.07 5.43
C ASP A 20 1.21 10.33 6.44
N SER A 21 2.47 10.05 6.12
CA SER A 21 3.49 9.55 7.05
C SER A 21 3.56 10.36 8.35
N ALA A 22 3.59 11.69 8.24
CA ALA A 22 3.60 12.57 9.42
C ALA A 22 2.29 12.50 10.24
N LYS A 23 1.14 12.31 9.57
CA LYS A 23 -0.16 12.15 10.24
C LYS A 23 -0.27 10.79 10.94
N GLU A 24 0.12 9.71 10.26
CA GLU A 24 0.08 8.35 10.80
C GLU A 24 1.04 8.21 11.98
N LEU A 25 2.26 8.76 11.90
CA LEU A 25 3.17 8.82 13.05
C LEU A 25 2.56 9.58 14.24
N LYS A 26 1.83 10.67 13.98
CA LYS A 26 1.14 11.41 15.05
C LYS A 26 0.06 10.56 15.72
N GLN A 27 -0.69 9.78 14.94
CA GLN A 27 -1.71 8.85 15.44
C GLN A 27 -1.07 7.69 16.23
N ILE A 28 0.03 7.11 15.75
CA ILE A 28 0.77 6.06 16.47
C ILE A 28 1.26 6.57 17.83
N ARG A 29 1.76 7.81 17.88
CA ARG A 29 2.20 8.44 19.15
C ARG A 29 1.06 8.78 20.11
N ASN A 30 -0.12 9.09 19.58
CA ASN A 30 -1.27 9.54 20.34
C ASN A 30 -2.54 8.93 19.74
N PRO A 31 -2.80 7.64 19.98
CA PRO A 31 -3.99 6.98 19.44
C PRO A 31 -5.25 7.60 20.07
N ASP A 32 -6.29 7.74 19.25
CA ASP A 32 -7.64 8.03 19.76
C ASP A 32 -8.18 6.83 20.57
N GLU A 33 -9.20 7.03 21.41
CA GLU A 33 -9.72 5.92 22.25
C GLU A 33 -10.41 4.80 21.44
N ASP A 34 -10.78 5.08 20.19
CA ASP A 34 -11.54 4.19 19.31
C ASP A 34 -10.71 3.54 18.18
N VAL A 35 -9.39 3.76 18.13
CA VAL A 35 -8.53 3.17 17.08
C VAL A 35 -8.03 1.77 17.45
N PRO A 36 -7.65 0.96 16.43
CA PRO A 36 -6.90 -0.28 16.64
C PRO A 36 -5.68 -0.05 17.55
N SER A 37 -5.15 -1.13 18.12
CA SER A 37 -3.94 -1.05 18.94
C SER A 37 -2.81 -0.33 18.16
N VAL A 38 -1.96 0.41 18.89
CA VAL A 38 -0.87 1.20 18.31
C VAL A 38 0.05 0.35 17.44
N GLU A 39 0.21 -0.92 17.82
CA GLU A 39 0.97 -1.91 17.06
C GLU A 39 0.33 -2.20 15.70
N LEU A 40 -1.00 -2.30 15.62
CA LEU A 40 -1.71 -2.52 14.35
C LEU A 40 -1.60 -1.30 13.43
N LEU A 41 -1.65 -0.09 13.99
CA LEU A 41 -1.42 1.15 13.23
C LEU A 41 0.01 1.16 12.67
N ALA A 42 1.01 0.81 13.48
CA ALA A 42 2.39 0.73 13.03
C ALA A 42 2.60 -0.35 11.97
N VAL A 43 2.06 -1.56 12.15
CA VAL A 43 2.13 -2.64 11.15
C VAL A 43 1.56 -2.19 9.81
N GLY A 44 0.38 -1.56 9.80
CA GLY A 44 -0.24 -1.06 8.57
C GLY A 44 0.59 0.02 7.88
N TYR A 45 1.12 0.96 8.67
CA TYR A 45 2.01 2.01 8.15
C TYR A 45 3.31 1.45 7.55
N LEU A 46 3.97 0.54 8.27
CA LEU A 46 5.23 -0.10 7.85
C LEU A 46 5.05 -1.02 6.64
N SER A 47 3.86 -1.59 6.44
CA SER A 47 3.57 -2.42 5.27
C SER A 47 3.34 -1.59 4.01
N ARG A 48 2.58 -0.48 4.10
CA ARG A 48 2.18 0.31 2.92
C ARG A 48 3.25 1.28 2.42
N THR A 49 4.09 1.78 3.32
CA THR A 49 5.04 2.84 3.00
C THR A 49 6.13 2.40 2.01
N PRO A 50 6.82 1.26 2.21
CA PRO A 50 7.81 0.76 1.25
C PRO A 50 7.20 0.56 -0.14
N ASP A 51 6.03 -0.08 -0.24
CA ASP A 51 5.33 -0.33 -1.51
C ASP A 51 5.06 0.95 -2.29
N THR A 52 4.65 2.03 -1.60
CA THR A 52 4.39 3.32 -2.25
C THR A 52 5.68 3.94 -2.79
N VAL A 53 6.79 3.84 -2.06
CA VAL A 53 8.09 4.35 -2.52
C VAL A 53 8.64 3.51 -3.68
N GLU A 54 8.48 2.19 -3.63
CA GLU A 54 8.87 1.29 -4.72
C GLU A 54 8.07 1.51 -6.00
N ALA A 55 6.76 1.79 -5.88
CA ALA A 55 5.93 2.16 -7.02
C ALA A 55 6.46 3.43 -7.70
N VAL A 56 6.78 4.47 -6.91
CA VAL A 56 7.35 5.71 -7.46
C VAL A 56 8.72 5.48 -8.10
N ASP A 57 9.60 4.68 -7.49
CA ASP A 57 10.91 4.35 -8.06
C ASP A 57 10.79 3.64 -9.41
N ARG A 58 9.86 2.68 -9.51
CA ARG A 58 9.53 1.99 -10.78
C ARG A 58 9.05 2.97 -11.83
N ASP A 59 8.07 3.80 -11.50
CA ASP A 59 7.52 4.81 -12.42
C ASP A 59 8.62 5.74 -12.94
N LEU A 60 9.52 6.20 -12.06
CA LEU A 60 10.63 7.06 -12.45
C LEU A 60 11.71 6.32 -13.25
N LYS A 61 11.94 5.03 -13.03
CA LYS A 61 12.86 4.21 -13.83
C LYS A 61 12.33 3.93 -15.23
N GLU A 62 11.01 3.85 -15.38
CA GLU A 62 10.34 3.68 -16.68
C GLU A 62 10.28 4.98 -17.50
N LEU A 63 10.58 6.13 -16.89
CA LEU A 63 10.66 7.39 -17.62
C LEU A 63 11.90 7.46 -18.52
N ASP A 64 11.64 7.52 -19.83
CA ASP A 64 12.64 7.87 -20.82
C ASP A 64 13.25 9.26 -20.57
N ARG A 65 14.42 9.52 -21.15
CA ARG A 65 15.02 10.85 -21.15
C ARG A 65 14.09 11.84 -21.85
N SER A 66 13.95 13.03 -21.26
CA SER A 66 13.15 14.14 -21.80
C SER A 66 13.77 14.79 -23.03
N GLY A 67 15.09 14.61 -23.24
CA GLY A 67 15.87 15.34 -24.24
C GLY A 67 16.23 16.77 -23.83
N VAL A 68 15.85 17.20 -22.62
CA VAL A 68 16.26 18.46 -22.00
C VAL A 68 17.24 18.15 -20.88
N PRO A 69 18.55 18.49 -21.01
CA PRO A 69 19.58 18.06 -20.07
C PRO A 69 19.33 18.44 -18.60
N ALA A 70 18.65 19.57 -18.34
CA ALA A 70 18.33 19.98 -16.99
C ALA A 70 17.22 19.11 -16.37
N ALA A 71 16.22 18.72 -17.15
CA ALA A 71 15.16 17.81 -16.73
C ALA A 71 15.69 16.38 -16.53
N ASP A 72 16.58 15.91 -17.40
CA ASP A 72 17.21 14.59 -17.25
C ASP A 72 18.07 14.51 -15.98
N ARG A 73 18.74 15.61 -15.61
CA ARG A 73 19.45 15.71 -14.32
C ARG A 73 18.52 15.68 -13.11
N LEU A 74 17.33 16.29 -13.23
CA LEU A 74 16.32 16.24 -12.18
C LEU A 74 15.80 14.81 -11.97
N LEU A 75 15.50 14.08 -13.06
CA LEU A 75 15.11 12.67 -12.98
C LEU A 75 16.20 11.81 -12.32
N ALA A 76 17.46 11.96 -12.76
CA ALA A 76 18.57 11.24 -12.15
C ALA A 76 18.77 11.57 -10.66
N ALA A 77 18.51 12.82 -10.26
CA ALA A 77 18.60 13.23 -8.86
C ALA A 77 17.48 12.62 -8.00
N TRP A 78 16.27 12.46 -8.56
CA TRP A 78 15.18 11.73 -7.91
C TRP A 78 15.50 10.24 -7.76
N GLN A 79 15.91 9.59 -8.85
CA GLN A 79 16.30 8.16 -8.83
C GLN A 79 17.40 7.91 -7.80
N LYS A 80 18.44 8.76 -7.75
CA LYS A 80 19.51 8.66 -6.75
C LYS A 80 19.01 8.77 -5.31
N LYS A 81 18.01 9.63 -5.04
CA LYS A 81 17.42 9.76 -3.69
C LYS A 81 16.65 8.48 -3.31
N LEU A 82 15.87 7.93 -4.24
CA LEU A 82 15.11 6.71 -4.01
C LEU A 82 16.03 5.50 -3.82
N GLU A 83 17.06 5.37 -4.64
CA GLU A 83 18.11 4.35 -4.48
C GLU A 83 18.80 4.39 -3.11
N ALA A 84 18.90 5.57 -2.49
CA ALA A 84 19.49 5.72 -1.16
C ALA A 84 18.51 5.40 -0.02
N VAL A 85 17.20 5.49 -0.24
CA VAL A 85 16.17 5.34 0.78
C VAL A 85 15.53 3.95 0.75
N LEU A 86 15.31 3.39 -0.45
CA LEU A 86 14.61 2.11 -0.62
C LEU A 86 15.25 0.96 0.15
N PRO A 87 16.58 0.73 0.14
CA PRO A 87 17.18 -0.36 0.89
C PRO A 87 16.87 -0.28 2.40
N GLU A 88 16.88 0.92 2.96
CA GLU A 88 16.58 1.14 4.37
C GLU A 88 15.08 0.94 4.68
N LEU A 89 14.20 1.19 3.71
CA LEU A 89 12.76 0.96 3.86
C LEU A 89 12.39 -0.53 3.80
N VAL A 90 13.01 -1.29 2.89
CA VAL A 90 12.73 -2.73 2.73
C VAL A 90 13.33 -3.57 3.85
N ASP A 91 14.36 -3.06 4.53
CA ASP A 91 14.96 -3.71 5.70
C ASP A 91 14.06 -3.61 6.94
N VAL A 92 13.10 -2.68 6.97
CA VAL A 92 12.13 -2.56 8.06
C VAL A 92 10.97 -3.53 7.83
N SER A 93 10.81 -4.48 8.75
CA SER A 93 9.71 -5.44 8.71
C SER A 93 8.45 -4.85 9.32
N PRO A 94 7.24 -5.17 8.82
CA PRO A 94 6.00 -4.86 9.53
C PRO A 94 5.99 -5.42 10.96
N ALA A 95 6.69 -6.54 11.22
CA ALA A 95 6.81 -7.12 12.55
C ALA A 95 7.55 -6.20 13.55
N ASP A 96 8.41 -5.30 13.07
CA ASP A 96 9.08 -4.31 13.92
C ASP A 96 8.06 -3.33 14.55
N GLY A 97 6.92 -3.11 13.89
CA GLY A 97 5.80 -2.35 14.44
C GLY A 97 5.13 -3.01 15.65
N MET A 98 5.24 -4.33 15.79
CA MET A 98 4.76 -5.06 16.98
C MET A 98 5.76 -4.98 18.13
N ALA A 99 7.06 -4.85 17.83
CA ALA A 99 8.13 -4.80 18.83
C ALA A 99 8.39 -3.38 19.36
N ASP A 100 8.38 -2.40 18.45
CA ASP A 100 8.60 -0.98 18.71
C ASP A 100 7.79 -0.14 17.71
N ALA A 101 6.50 0.00 17.99
CA ALA A 101 5.56 0.71 17.11
C ALA A 101 5.99 2.15 16.81
N GLU A 102 6.31 2.92 17.85
CA GLU A 102 6.72 4.32 17.68
C GLU A 102 8.12 4.42 17.04
N GLY A 103 9.11 3.68 17.53
CA GLY A 103 10.48 3.79 17.05
C GLY A 103 10.63 3.37 15.59
N SER A 104 9.99 2.27 15.21
CA SER A 104 9.99 1.78 13.82
C SER A 104 9.27 2.77 12.90
N ALA A 105 8.09 3.25 13.31
CA ALA A 105 7.34 4.22 12.52
C ALA A 105 8.09 5.55 12.37
N ALA A 106 8.74 6.03 13.43
CA ALA A 106 9.56 7.25 13.40
C ALA A 106 10.81 7.09 12.51
N GLY A 107 11.40 5.90 12.48
CA GLY A 107 12.51 5.56 11.58
C GLY A 107 12.11 5.67 10.11
N VAL A 108 10.99 5.02 9.74
CA VAL A 108 10.43 5.08 8.38
C VAL A 108 9.97 6.48 8.01
N ASP A 109 9.30 7.20 8.91
CA ASP A 109 8.88 8.59 8.63
C ASP A 109 10.07 9.47 8.31
N LYS A 110 11.16 9.36 9.08
CA LYS A 110 12.38 10.13 8.81
C LYS A 110 12.95 9.88 7.41
N LEU A 111 12.94 8.62 6.95
CA LEU A 111 13.36 8.25 5.59
C LEU A 111 12.44 8.87 4.54
N VAL A 112 11.12 8.75 4.72
CA VAL A 112 10.10 9.35 3.85
C VAL A 112 10.24 10.87 3.79
N GLN A 113 10.41 11.55 4.93
CA GLN A 113 10.60 13.01 4.99
C GLN A 113 11.87 13.47 4.25
N SER A 114 12.86 12.60 4.02
CA SER A 114 14.05 12.93 3.23
C SER A 114 13.82 12.96 1.72
N LEU A 115 12.70 12.38 1.24
CA LEU A 115 12.27 12.34 -0.16
C LEU A 115 11.65 13.66 -0.61
N THR A 116 12.35 14.77 -0.33
CA THR A 116 12.01 16.10 -0.82
C THR A 116 12.48 16.31 -2.27
N PRO A 117 11.81 17.20 -3.04
CA PRO A 117 12.24 17.53 -4.39
C PRO A 117 13.71 17.96 -4.47
N PRO A 118 14.50 17.43 -5.44
CA PRO A 118 15.86 17.89 -5.70
C PRO A 118 15.91 19.37 -6.12
N ASP A 119 17.01 20.05 -5.81
CA ASP A 119 17.31 21.41 -6.29
C ASP A 119 18.27 21.34 -7.50
N PRO A 120 17.98 21.98 -8.66
CA PRO A 120 16.73 22.69 -8.98
C PRO A 120 15.55 21.76 -9.24
N ASP A 121 14.41 22.12 -8.66
CA ASP A 121 13.15 21.43 -8.85
C ASP A 121 12.49 21.78 -10.19
N LEU A 122 11.42 21.07 -10.55
CA LEU A 122 10.71 21.29 -11.81
C LEU A 122 10.19 22.74 -11.94
N PRO A 123 9.56 23.37 -10.93
CA PRO A 123 9.23 24.80 -10.96
C PRO A 123 10.42 25.73 -11.25
N ALA A 124 11.60 25.46 -10.69
CA ALA A 124 12.81 26.25 -10.97
C ALA A 124 13.29 26.05 -12.42
N LEU A 125 13.14 24.84 -12.96
CA LEU A 125 13.50 24.53 -14.35
C LEU A 125 12.54 25.17 -15.37
N THR A 126 11.23 25.19 -15.10
CA THR A 126 10.24 25.82 -16.01
C THR A 126 10.45 27.32 -16.16
N LYS A 127 11.01 28.00 -15.14
CA LYS A 127 11.39 29.41 -15.25
C LYS A 127 12.54 29.66 -16.23
N LYS A 128 13.38 28.65 -16.49
CA LYS A 128 14.60 28.75 -17.30
C LYS A 128 14.43 28.16 -18.71
N ASP A 129 13.51 27.22 -18.90
CA ASP A 129 13.28 26.54 -20.17
C ASP A 129 11.81 26.68 -20.64
N PRO A 130 11.55 27.44 -21.72
CA PRO A 130 10.20 27.65 -22.24
C PRO A 130 9.49 26.38 -22.72
N ARG A 131 10.24 25.36 -23.17
CA ARG A 131 9.65 24.08 -23.62
C ARG A 131 9.16 23.29 -22.42
N LEU A 132 9.93 23.25 -21.33
CA LEU A 132 9.49 22.66 -20.06
C LEU A 132 8.30 23.42 -19.49
N ALA A 133 8.29 24.76 -19.54
CA ALA A 133 7.15 25.56 -19.10
C ALA A 133 5.86 25.23 -19.87
N ALA A 134 5.94 25.11 -21.19
CA ALA A 134 4.80 24.76 -22.03
C ALA A 134 4.29 23.35 -21.72
N ALA A 135 5.20 22.37 -21.58
CA ALA A 135 4.85 21.00 -21.21
C ALA A 135 4.21 20.93 -19.82
N HIS A 136 4.75 21.64 -18.83
CA HIS A 136 4.20 21.73 -17.48
C HIS A 136 2.79 22.33 -17.48
N LYS A 137 2.54 23.38 -18.27
CA LYS A 137 1.22 23.99 -18.37
C LYS A 137 0.18 23.07 -19.02
N GLN A 138 0.61 22.18 -19.91
CA GLN A 138 -0.28 21.23 -20.59
C GLN A 138 -0.51 19.94 -19.79
N ALA A 139 0.41 19.59 -18.90
CA ALA A 139 0.32 18.42 -18.04
C ALA A 139 -0.70 18.65 -16.93
N LYS A 140 -1.84 17.95 -17.01
CA LYS A 140 -2.91 18.02 -15.99
C LYS A 140 -2.40 17.62 -14.61
N GLN A 141 -1.46 16.68 -14.56
CA GLN A 141 -0.83 16.18 -13.34
C GLN A 141 -0.03 17.25 -12.59
N CYS A 142 0.37 18.33 -13.26
CA CYS A 142 1.10 19.43 -12.64
C CYS A 142 0.18 20.57 -12.18
N ALA A 143 -1.15 20.40 -12.28
CA ALA A 143 -2.09 21.40 -11.81
C ALA A 143 -2.16 21.39 -10.26
N PRO A 144 -2.30 22.55 -9.59
CA PRO A 144 -2.31 22.62 -8.12
C PRO A 144 -3.43 21.81 -7.45
N ASP A 145 -4.54 21.61 -8.14
CA ASP A 145 -5.71 20.87 -7.68
C ASP A 145 -5.73 19.41 -8.15
N TRP A 146 -4.69 18.98 -8.88
CA TRP A 146 -4.57 17.60 -9.29
C TRP A 146 -4.24 16.71 -8.09
N LYS A 147 -4.93 15.58 -8.00
CA LYS A 147 -4.65 14.55 -7.00
C LYS A 147 -4.16 13.30 -7.72
N PRO A 148 -3.09 12.67 -7.21
CA PRO A 148 -2.74 11.31 -7.60
C PRO A 148 -3.96 10.42 -7.44
N ARG A 149 -4.08 9.48 -8.37
CA ARG A 149 -5.10 8.47 -8.25
C ARG A 149 -4.78 7.62 -7.03
N GLU A 150 -5.76 7.40 -6.16
CA GLU A 150 -5.58 6.52 -5.03
C GLU A 150 -5.19 5.12 -5.54
N PRO A 151 -4.18 4.47 -4.93
CA PRO A 151 -3.87 3.08 -5.21
C PRO A 151 -5.14 2.25 -5.01
N GLY A 152 -5.66 1.65 -6.08
CA GLY A 152 -6.93 0.90 -6.05
C GLY A 152 -8.14 1.62 -6.67
N ALA A 153 -8.06 2.92 -6.98
CA ALA A 153 -9.11 3.56 -7.79
C ALA A 153 -9.10 2.96 -9.22
N PRO A 154 -10.26 2.66 -9.85
CA PRO A 154 -10.32 1.86 -11.07
C PRO A 154 -9.65 2.54 -12.27
N GLY A 155 -8.61 1.86 -12.77
CA GLY A 155 -7.82 2.15 -13.96
C GLY A 155 -8.58 1.94 -15.24
N GLU A 156 -8.78 2.99 -16.04
CA GLU A 156 -8.76 2.84 -17.50
C GLU A 156 -7.37 2.34 -17.94
N ASN A 157 -7.10 1.05 -17.70
CA ASN A 157 -6.06 0.29 -18.36
C ASN A 157 -6.70 -1.03 -18.79
N THR A 158 -6.66 -1.27 -20.10
CA THR A 158 -7.38 -2.28 -20.87
C THR A 158 -6.80 -3.70 -20.74
N GLY A 159 -6.38 -4.08 -19.53
CA GLY A 159 -6.20 -5.47 -19.13
C GLY A 159 -7.34 -5.82 -18.18
N SER A 160 -8.26 -6.69 -18.60
CA SER A 160 -9.50 -7.01 -17.87
C SER A 160 -9.29 -7.10 -16.36
N PRO A 161 -9.90 -6.19 -15.56
CA PRO A 161 -10.07 -6.43 -14.14
C PRO A 161 -10.95 -7.68 -14.00
N ALA A 162 -10.54 -8.62 -13.15
CA ALA A 162 -11.50 -9.58 -12.61
C ALA A 162 -12.63 -8.76 -11.97
N PRO A 163 -13.91 -9.10 -12.21
CA PRO A 163 -15.02 -8.25 -11.81
C PRO A 163 -15.01 -8.02 -10.29
N GLU A 164 -14.95 -6.74 -9.89
CA GLU A 164 -15.30 -6.31 -8.54
C GLU A 164 -16.70 -6.85 -8.23
N ALA A 165 -16.78 -7.78 -7.29
CA ALA A 165 -18.04 -8.36 -6.84
C ALA A 165 -18.80 -7.32 -5.99
N THR A 166 -19.46 -6.37 -6.65
CA THR A 166 -20.50 -5.48 -6.08
C THR A 166 -21.82 -6.21 -5.80
N GLY A 167 -21.81 -7.54 -5.87
CA GLY A 167 -22.94 -8.39 -5.55
C GLY A 167 -22.96 -8.81 -4.07
N PRO A 168 -24.08 -9.36 -3.58
CA PRO A 168 -24.13 -9.92 -2.24
C PRO A 168 -23.05 -11.00 -2.08
N LEU A 169 -22.42 -11.04 -0.90
CA LEU A 169 -21.42 -12.06 -0.59
C LEU A 169 -22.02 -13.45 -0.85
N PRO A 170 -21.25 -14.35 -1.51
CA PRO A 170 -21.69 -15.72 -1.67
C PRO A 170 -21.91 -16.35 -0.30
N LYS A 171 -22.81 -17.32 -0.23
CA LYS A 171 -23.03 -18.05 1.01
C LYS A 171 -21.83 -18.95 1.28
N ALA A 172 -21.09 -18.66 2.34
CA ALA A 172 -20.02 -19.53 2.82
C ALA A 172 -20.58 -20.92 3.20
N ALA A 173 -19.89 -21.99 2.79
CA ALA A 173 -20.33 -23.37 3.05
C ALA A 173 -20.61 -23.65 4.54
N ASP A 174 -19.74 -23.15 5.42
CA ASP A 174 -19.82 -23.32 6.87
C ASP A 174 -20.43 -22.09 7.59
N GLY A 175 -20.91 -21.10 6.85
CA GLY A 175 -21.47 -19.87 7.41
C GLY A 175 -20.46 -19.16 8.31
N LYS A 176 -20.86 -18.76 9.53
CA LYS A 176 -19.95 -18.10 10.49
C LYS A 176 -19.26 -19.07 11.46
N ASN A 177 -19.31 -20.38 11.19
CA ASN A 177 -18.83 -21.40 12.12
C ASN A 177 -17.30 -21.60 12.02
N THR A 178 -16.51 -20.79 12.72
CA THR A 178 -15.05 -20.88 12.72
C THR A 178 -14.52 -22.24 13.23
N ALA A 179 -15.29 -22.94 14.06
CA ALA A 179 -14.91 -24.27 14.55
C ALA A 179 -14.88 -25.33 13.43
N ALA A 180 -15.57 -25.11 12.31
CA ALA A 180 -15.50 -25.98 11.14
C ALA A 180 -14.07 -26.07 10.56
N CYS A 181 -13.26 -25.03 10.77
CA CYS A 181 -11.90 -24.95 10.25
C CYS A 181 -10.89 -25.81 11.00
N SER A 182 -11.27 -26.49 12.08
CA SER A 182 -10.34 -27.22 12.97
C SER A 182 -9.43 -28.21 12.24
N ASP A 183 -9.93 -28.83 11.15
CA ASP A 183 -9.18 -29.76 10.31
C ASP A 183 -8.40 -29.07 9.17
N GLY A 184 -8.42 -27.75 9.08
CA GLY A 184 -7.76 -26.98 8.03
C GLY A 184 -8.55 -26.90 6.72
N VAL A 185 -9.80 -27.37 6.67
CA VAL A 185 -10.67 -27.29 5.49
C VAL A 185 -12.02 -26.71 5.87
N CYS A 186 -12.29 -25.47 5.49
CA CYS A 186 -13.57 -24.83 5.73
C CYS A 186 -13.79 -23.68 4.75
N GLU A 187 -15.03 -23.21 4.65
CA GLU A 187 -15.37 -21.94 4.01
C GLU A 187 -16.32 -21.15 4.90
N ILE A 188 -15.83 -20.03 5.45
CA ILE A 188 -16.55 -19.25 6.47
C ILE A 188 -16.75 -17.79 6.04
N LEU A 189 -17.74 -17.14 6.62
CA LEU A 189 -18.01 -15.71 6.51
C LEU A 189 -17.48 -14.99 7.75
N VAL A 190 -16.63 -13.99 7.54
CA VAL A 190 -16.13 -13.07 8.56
C VAL A 190 -16.64 -11.67 8.24
N THR A 191 -17.38 -11.06 9.17
CA THR A 191 -18.00 -9.74 8.95
C THR A 191 -17.22 -8.57 9.54
N SER A 192 -16.30 -8.83 10.47
CA SER A 192 -15.43 -7.80 11.06
C SER A 192 -14.15 -8.42 11.58
N THR A 193 -14.21 -9.22 12.64
CA THR A 193 -13.07 -9.94 13.18
C THR A 193 -13.44 -11.38 13.56
N ALA A 194 -12.48 -12.29 13.46
CA ALA A 194 -12.67 -13.68 13.87
C ALA A 194 -11.32 -14.33 14.25
N ASP A 195 -11.30 -15.02 15.39
CA ASP A 195 -10.24 -15.96 15.73
C ASP A 195 -10.59 -17.35 15.21
N ILE A 196 -9.70 -17.91 14.39
CA ILE A 196 -9.90 -19.19 13.72
C ILE A 196 -8.75 -20.11 14.09
N THR A 197 -9.08 -21.30 14.59
CA THR A 197 -8.09 -22.38 14.73
C THR A 197 -8.22 -23.29 13.52
N ALA A 198 -7.24 -23.26 12.63
CA ALA A 198 -7.21 -24.09 11.42
C ALA A 198 -5.96 -24.95 11.36
N ASN A 199 -6.15 -26.28 11.31
CA ASN A 199 -5.05 -27.26 11.36
C ASN A 199 -4.08 -27.01 12.54
N GLY A 200 -4.62 -26.65 13.71
CA GLY A 200 -3.82 -26.34 14.91
C GLY A 200 -3.12 -24.97 14.91
N MET A 201 -3.22 -24.18 13.83
CA MET A 201 -2.75 -22.79 13.79
C MET A 201 -3.86 -21.83 14.18
N ASN A 202 -3.52 -20.85 15.02
CA ASN A 202 -4.43 -19.76 15.37
C ASN A 202 -4.20 -18.59 14.40
N VAL A 203 -5.24 -18.25 13.66
CA VAL A 203 -5.28 -17.16 12.70
C VAL A 203 -6.32 -16.16 13.18
N HIS A 204 -5.87 -14.96 13.54
CA HIS A 204 -6.73 -13.81 13.78
C HIS A 204 -7.01 -13.13 12.44
N VAL A 205 -8.28 -12.96 12.11
CA VAL A 205 -8.71 -12.34 10.86
C VAL A 205 -9.44 -11.05 11.15
N THR A 206 -9.07 -9.99 10.42
CA THR A 206 -9.75 -8.69 10.42
C THR A 206 -10.18 -8.36 9.00
N VAL A 207 -11.42 -7.96 8.82
CA VAL A 207 -12.00 -7.54 7.55
C VAL A 207 -12.35 -6.06 7.64
N SER A 208 -11.83 -5.27 6.71
CA SER A 208 -12.21 -3.87 6.47
C SER A 208 -12.87 -3.76 5.10
N GLU A 209 -13.38 -2.57 4.73
CA GLU A 209 -13.93 -2.33 3.39
C GLU A 209 -12.89 -2.58 2.27
N GLU A 210 -11.61 -2.30 2.55
CA GLU A 210 -10.54 -2.31 1.56
C GLU A 210 -9.70 -3.59 1.56
N SER A 211 -9.74 -4.39 2.64
CA SER A 211 -8.84 -5.55 2.77
C SER A 211 -9.28 -6.59 3.80
N VAL A 212 -8.65 -7.77 3.70
CA VAL A 212 -8.67 -8.82 4.71
C VAL A 212 -7.27 -9.03 5.26
N THR A 213 -7.10 -8.85 6.56
CA THR A 213 -5.85 -9.06 7.29
C THR A 213 -5.88 -10.40 8.02
N PHE A 214 -4.82 -11.18 7.87
CA PHE A 214 -4.57 -12.43 8.57
C PHE A 214 -3.36 -12.28 9.47
N GLN A 215 -3.50 -12.63 10.74
CA GLN A 215 -2.46 -12.53 11.73
C GLN A 215 -2.27 -13.87 12.44
N THR A 216 -1.01 -14.27 12.57
CA THR A 216 -0.56 -15.42 13.37
C THR A 216 0.52 -14.96 14.35
N ALA A 217 1.05 -15.86 15.18
CA ALA A 217 2.02 -15.54 16.24
C ALA A 217 3.32 -14.86 15.78
N GLY A 218 3.61 -14.81 14.47
CA GLY A 218 4.79 -14.11 13.95
C GLY A 218 4.63 -13.57 12.53
N THR A 219 3.41 -13.50 11.98
CA THR A 219 3.19 -13.05 10.60
C THR A 219 1.85 -12.33 10.49
N VAL A 220 1.87 -11.18 9.83
CA VAL A 220 0.68 -10.44 9.42
C VAL A 220 0.69 -10.37 7.89
N MET A 221 -0.41 -10.73 7.26
CA MET A 221 -0.62 -10.65 5.81
C MET A 221 -1.90 -9.87 5.54
N GLN A 222 -1.85 -8.94 4.60
CA GLN A 222 -3.02 -8.18 4.16
C GLN A 222 -3.30 -8.51 2.70
N LEU A 223 -4.53 -8.92 2.41
CA LEU A 223 -4.99 -9.28 1.06
C LEU A 223 -6.12 -8.35 0.63
N GLY A 224 -6.02 -7.79 -0.57
CA GLY A 224 -7.09 -7.03 -1.20
C GLY A 224 -7.96 -7.91 -2.10
N GLY A 225 -9.28 -7.72 -2.03
CA GLY A 225 -10.24 -8.26 -2.99
C GLY A 225 -10.38 -9.79 -3.04
N ALA A 226 -11.28 -10.26 -3.92
CA ALA A 226 -11.48 -11.68 -4.18
C ALA A 226 -10.31 -12.28 -4.97
N GLY A 227 -9.91 -13.51 -4.61
CA GLY A 227 -8.81 -14.25 -5.22
C GLY A 227 -7.46 -14.09 -4.52
N GLY A 228 -7.34 -13.22 -3.51
CA GLY A 228 -6.14 -13.13 -2.69
C GLY A 228 -5.86 -14.43 -1.93
N GLU A 229 -4.59 -14.82 -1.84
CA GLU A 229 -4.17 -16.05 -1.17
C GLU A 229 -3.12 -15.76 -0.08
N ALA A 230 -3.30 -16.36 1.09
CA ALA A 230 -2.35 -16.32 2.20
C ALA A 230 -1.89 -17.75 2.51
N GLY A 231 -0.56 -17.97 2.51
CA GLY A 231 0.05 -19.22 2.93
C GLY A 231 0.57 -19.13 4.36
N PHE A 232 0.26 -20.12 5.18
CA PHE A 232 0.78 -20.25 6.55
C PHE A 232 1.65 -21.51 6.61
N GLY A 233 2.94 -21.34 6.31
CA GLY A 233 3.87 -22.46 6.12
C GLY A 233 3.44 -23.39 4.97
N ASP A 234 3.84 -24.66 5.06
CA ASP A 234 3.52 -25.70 4.06
C ASP A 234 2.23 -26.47 4.39
N GLU A 235 1.46 -26.02 5.38
CA GLU A 235 0.36 -26.82 5.95
C GLU A 235 -1.04 -26.20 5.77
N LEU A 236 -1.12 -24.89 5.52
CA LEU A 236 -2.40 -24.20 5.44
C LEU A 236 -2.37 -23.06 4.43
N LYS A 237 -3.43 -22.96 3.65
CA LYS A 237 -3.69 -21.88 2.71
C LYS A 237 -5.06 -21.29 2.99
N ALA A 238 -5.16 -19.96 3.01
CA ALA A 238 -6.40 -19.22 3.00
C ALA A 238 -6.58 -18.51 1.67
N VAL A 239 -7.81 -18.49 1.16
CA VAL A 239 -8.20 -17.78 -0.06
C VAL A 239 -9.39 -16.88 0.26
N VAL A 240 -9.32 -15.62 -0.17
CA VAL A 240 -10.45 -14.70 -0.12
C VAL A 240 -11.37 -15.05 -1.30
N VAL A 241 -12.49 -15.74 -1.04
CA VAL A 241 -13.45 -16.13 -2.08
C VAL A 241 -14.23 -14.92 -2.57
N ALA A 242 -14.60 -14.03 -1.65
CA ALA A 242 -15.29 -12.78 -1.92
C ALA A 242 -15.07 -11.81 -0.77
N HIS A 243 -15.15 -10.52 -1.05
CA HIS A 243 -14.94 -9.44 -0.08
C HIS A 243 -15.71 -8.20 -0.53
N ASN A 244 -16.44 -7.58 0.40
CA ASN A 244 -17.15 -6.30 0.23
C ASN A 244 -17.31 -5.61 1.61
N GLU A 245 -18.10 -4.53 1.67
CA GLU A 245 -18.41 -3.78 2.90
C GLU A 245 -19.09 -4.62 4.01
N ASP A 246 -19.77 -5.71 3.66
CA ASP A 246 -20.48 -6.59 4.60
C ASP A 246 -19.55 -7.65 5.24
N GLY A 247 -18.35 -7.85 4.68
CA GLY A 247 -17.39 -8.85 5.15
C GLY A 247 -16.65 -9.59 4.04
N ALA A 248 -16.08 -10.73 4.41
CA ALA A 248 -15.34 -11.60 3.50
C ALA A 248 -15.72 -13.07 3.69
N VAL A 249 -15.82 -13.78 2.56
CA VAL A 249 -15.92 -15.24 2.53
C VAL A 249 -14.52 -15.81 2.34
N LEU A 250 -14.07 -16.61 3.29
CA LEU A 250 -12.72 -17.13 3.35
C LEU A 250 -12.75 -18.64 3.26
N LYS A 251 -11.90 -19.18 2.38
CA LYS A 251 -11.73 -20.62 2.22
C LYS A 251 -10.36 -21.02 2.75
N PHE A 252 -10.36 -21.90 3.73
CA PHE A 252 -9.15 -22.56 4.22
C PHE A 252 -9.03 -23.93 3.58
N SER A 253 -7.82 -24.28 3.20
CA SER A 253 -7.47 -25.59 2.67
C SER A 253 -6.05 -25.95 3.06
N ARG A 254 -5.79 -27.24 3.18
CA ARG A 254 -4.42 -27.76 3.12
C ARG A 254 -3.92 -27.66 1.67
N PRO A 255 -2.64 -27.36 1.43
CA PRO A 255 -2.08 -27.24 0.08
C PRO A 255 -2.18 -28.54 -0.74
#